data_AF-A0A5J4PDR0-F1
#
_entry.id   AF-A0A5J4PDR0-F1
#
_cell.length_a   1.000
_cell.length_b   1.000
_cell.length_c   1.000
_cell.angle_alpha   90.00
_cell.angle_beta   90.00
_cell.angle_gamma   90.00
#
_symmetry.space_group_name_H-M   'P 1'
#
loop_
_entity.id
_entity.type
_entity.pdbx_description
1 polymer ?
#
loop_
_entity_poly.entity_id
_entity_poly.type
_entity_poly.pdbx_seq_one_letter_code
_entity_poly.pdbx_strand_id
1 'polypeptide(L)' 'MVPGTPMQGTSNSCAKIRAEENYLNTETGKLELAETDPLIYVHGNYYDLGNKIGKFGWTVEKKK' A
#
# COMPACT_ATOMS: atom_id res chain seq x y z
N MET A 1 10.41 -45.04 2.30
CA MET A 1 9.44 -43.99 2.68
C MET A 1 10.23 -42.92 3.41
N VAL A 2 10.58 -41.82 2.75
CA VAL A 2 11.35 -40.72 3.35
C VAL A 2 10.37 -39.70 3.94
N PRO A 3 10.53 -39.27 5.20
CA PRO A 3 9.68 -38.23 5.79
C PRO A 3 9.98 -36.89 5.11
N GLY A 4 8.95 -36.27 4.54
CA GLY A 4 9.06 -34.95 3.89
C GLY A 4 9.47 -33.88 4.89
N THR A 5 10.48 -33.09 4.55
CA THR A 5 10.94 -31.95 5.34
C THR A 5 9.83 -30.89 5.41
N PRO A 6 9.52 -30.32 6.59
CA PRO A 6 8.50 -29.27 6.68
C PRO A 6 8.98 -28.03 5.93
N MET A 7 8.20 -27.57 4.96
CA MET A 7 8.39 -26.28 4.28
C MET A 7 8.26 -25.16 5.32
N GLN A 8 9.38 -24.59 5.76
CA GLN A 8 9.35 -23.40 6.62
C GLN A 8 8.91 -22.22 5.77
N GLY A 9 7.69 -21.73 6.04
CA GLY A 9 7.20 -20.49 5.45
C GLY A 9 8.07 -19.33 5.91
N THR A 10 8.82 -18.72 4.99
CA THR A 10 9.58 -17.51 5.28
C THR A 10 8.59 -16.35 5.44
N SER A 11 8.41 -15.86 6.67
CA SER A 11 7.73 -14.60 6.89
C SER A 11 8.67 -13.46 6.47
N ASN A 12 8.34 -12.78 5.38
CA ASN A 12 9.03 -11.56 5.02
C ASN A 12 8.50 -10.44 5.93
N SER A 13 9.31 -10.00 6.88
CA SER A 13 8.99 -8.83 7.71
C SER A 13 9.43 -7.56 6.99
N CYS A 14 8.53 -6.58 6.90
CA CYS A 14 8.89 -5.25 6.41
C CYS A 14 9.71 -4.54 7.50
N ALA A 15 11.03 -4.46 7.32
CA ALA A 15 11.94 -4.02 8.37
C ALA A 15 12.08 -2.49 8.48
N LYS A 16 11.76 -1.73 7.42
CA LYS A 16 11.91 -0.26 7.44
C LYS A 16 11.19 0.43 6.29
N ILE A 17 10.46 1.50 6.61
CA ILE A 17 9.92 2.46 5.64
C ILE A 17 10.59 3.81 5.91
N ARG A 18 11.03 4.49 4.85
CA ARG A 18 11.46 5.90 4.90
C ARG A 18 10.47 6.70 4.06
N ALA A 19 9.88 7.73 4.66
CA ALA A 19 9.01 8.67 4.00
C ALA A 19 9.57 10.08 4.21
N GLU A 20 9.45 10.95 3.20
CA GLU A 20 9.75 12.37 3.41
C GLU A 20 8.66 13.00 4.26
N GLU A 21 9.05 13.93 5.12
CA GLU A 21 8.14 14.60 6.06
C GLU A 21 7.01 15.35 5.33
N ASN A 22 7.27 15.82 4.10
CA ASN A 22 6.31 16.52 3.26
C ASN A 22 5.09 15.68 2.86
N TYR A 23 5.18 14.34 2.94
CA TYR A 23 4.09 13.42 2.62
C TYR A 23 3.47 12.79 3.88
N LEU A 24 3.90 13.24 5.06
CA LEU A 24 3.30 12.84 6.32
C LEU A 24 2.27 13.89 6.73
N ASN A 25 1.06 13.42 7.01
CA ASN A 25 0.05 14.25 7.64
C ASN A 25 0.54 14.64 9.04
N THR A 26 0.80 15.94 9.25
CA THR A 26 1.40 16.46 10.49
C THR A 26 0.52 16.30 11.72
N GLU A 27 -0.80 16.17 11.55
CA GLU A 27 -1.76 16.00 12.64
C GLU A 27 -1.94 14.52 13.01
N THR A 28 -1.88 13.61 12.04
CA THR A 28 -2.21 12.19 12.24
C THR A 28 -1.01 11.25 12.16
N GLY A 29 0.14 11.73 11.68
CA GLY A 29 1.35 10.94 11.45
C GLY A 29 1.23 9.93 10.30
N LYS A 30 0.16 9.97 9.51
CA LYS A 30 -0.08 9.03 8.42
C LYS A 30 0.65 9.46 7.16
N LEU A 31 1.21 8.50 6.44
CA LEU A 31 1.72 8.71 5.09
C LEU A 31 0.55 8.87 4.12
N GLU A 32 0.43 10.05 3.53
CA GLU A 32 -0.52 10.34 2.47
C GLU A 32 0.06 9.85 1.14
N LEU A 33 0.02 8.52 0.92
CA LEU A 33 0.62 7.88 -0.26
C LEU A 33 0.09 8.44 -1.59
N ALA A 34 -1.12 8.99 -1.60
CA ALA A 34 -1.68 9.62 -2.79
C ALA A 34 -0.93 10.90 -3.20
N GLU A 35 -0.33 11.60 -2.24
CA GLU A 35 0.41 12.85 -2.49
C GLU A 35 1.82 12.57 -3.03
N THR A 36 2.32 11.33 -2.92
CA THR A 36 3.64 10.96 -3.43
C THR A 36 3.66 10.66 -4.94
N ASP A 37 2.53 10.84 -5.64
CA ASP A 37 2.32 10.54 -7.05
C ASP A 37 2.95 9.19 -7.51
N PRO A 38 2.50 8.06 -6.93
CA PRO A 38 3.14 6.78 -7.18
C PRO A 38 2.86 6.25 -8.59
N LEU A 39 3.91 5.76 -9.25
CA LEU A 39 3.78 5.08 -10.53
C LEU A 39 3.29 3.63 -10.33
N ILE A 40 2.18 3.29 -10.96
CA ILE A 40 1.54 1.97 -10.85
C ILE A 40 1.99 1.09 -12.02
N TYR A 41 2.43 -0.14 -11.74
CA TYR A 41 2.78 -1.11 -12.77
C TYR A 41 1.75 -2.25 -12.83
N VAL A 42 1.16 -2.46 -14.02
CA VAL A 42 0.25 -3.57 -14.29
C VAL A 42 0.58 -4.18 -15.65
N HIS A 43 0.95 -5.46 -15.66
CA HIS A 43 1.18 -6.26 -16.88
C HIS A 43 2.00 -5.55 -17.98
N GLY A 44 3.14 -4.96 -17.62
CA GLY A 44 4.05 -4.31 -18.59
C GLY A 44 3.71 -2.84 -18.87
N ASN A 45 2.66 -2.30 -18.27
CA ASN A 45 2.22 -0.93 -18.48
C ASN A 45 2.35 -0.11 -17.18
N TYR A 46 2.67 1.17 -17.33
CA TYR A 46 2.76 2.13 -16.26
C TYR A 46 1.56 3.07 -16.30
N TYR A 47 0.97 3.32 -15.13
CA TYR A 47 -0.22 4.15 -14.96
C TYR A 47 -0.02 5.14 -13.83
N ASP A 48 -0.64 6.31 -13.97
CA ASP A 48 -0.74 7.28 -12.89
C ASP A 48 -1.79 6.83 -11.86
N LEU A 49 -1.70 7.40 -10.66
CA LEU A 49 -2.70 7.19 -9.63
C LEU A 49 -4.03 7.88 -10.01
N GLY A 50 -5.14 7.12 -9.98
CA GLY A 50 -6.47 7.66 -10.25
C GLY A 50 -7.04 8.52 -9.11
N ASN A 51 -8.19 9.16 -9.37
CA ASN A 51 -8.88 9.99 -8.38
C ASN A 51 -9.29 9.18 -7.12
N LYS A 52 -9.21 9.81 -5.94
CA LYS A 52 -9.73 9.24 -4.69
C LYS A 52 -11.25 9.04 -4.78
N ILE A 53 -11.68 7.79 -4.71
CA ILE A 53 -13.11 7.40 -4.84
C ILE A 53 -13.81 7.06 -3.53
N GLY A 54 -13.09 7.03 -2.40
CA GLY A 54 -13.67 6.73 -1.09
C GLY A 54 -12.66 6.20 -0.08
N LYS A 55 -13.15 5.65 1.04
CA LYS A 55 -12.36 5.06 2.12
C LYS A 55 -12.70 3.58 2.30
N PHE A 56 -11.68 2.73 2.44
CA PHE A 56 -11.85 1.30 2.73
C PHE A 56 -12.56 1.08 4.08
N GLY A 57 -13.54 0.18 4.13
CA GLY A 57 -14.29 -0.17 5.35
C GLY A 57 -15.56 0.66 5.62
N TRP A 58 -15.89 1.61 4.74
CA TRP A 58 -17.22 2.25 4.70
C TRP A 58 -17.87 1.92 3.36
N THR A 59 -19.14 1.51 3.37
CA THR A 59 -19.96 1.40 2.14
C THR A 59 -19.94 2.76 1.46
N VAL A 60 -19.20 2.85 0.36
CA VAL A 60 -19.08 3.95 -0.61
C VAL A 60 -19.85 5.20 -0.18
N GLU A 61 -19.14 6.26 0.26
CA GLU A 61 -19.75 7.56 0.56
C GLU A 61 -20.70 7.93 -0.58
N LYS A 62 -22.00 7.93 -0.29
CA LYS A 62 -23.00 8.32 -1.28
C LYS A 62 -22.81 9.80 -1.57
N LYS A 63 -22.73 10.16 -2.85
CA LYS A 63 -22.80 11.55 -3.27
C LYS A 63 -24.09 12.16 -2.71
N LYS A 64 -23.98 13.29 -2.02
CA LYS A 64 -25.12 14.14 -1.66
C LYS A 64 -25.46 15.04 -2.85
#